data_AF-A0A4V1RG67-F1
#
_entry.id   AF-A0A4V1RG67-F1
#
_cell.length_a   1.000
_cell.length_b   1.000
_cell.length_c   1.000
_cell.angle_alpha   90.00
_cell.angle_beta   90.00
_cell.angle_gamma   90.00
#
_symmetry.space_group_name_H-M   'P 1'
#
loop_
_entity.id
_entity.type
_entity.pdbx_description
1 polymer ?
#
loop_
_entity_poly.entity_id
_entity_poly.type
_entity_poly.pdbx_seq_one_letter_code
_entity_poly.pdbx_strand_id
1 'polypeptide(L)'
;YFSFEGRRWIFKAITPEGKILTLFRAMETPIKRHIKIKGEATPYTPGMEIYFERRLDLIWKGKSKKMKTVVQRWKRQGKHCPQCGQPITNQTGWNIHHRIRKVMGGSDELTNLELLHPNCHRQLHSREAGAHRKHL
;
A
#
# COMPACT_ATOMS: atom_id res chain seq x y z
N TYR A 1 -15.00 -38.22 26.10
CA TYR A 1 -13.87 -37.54 25.43
C TYR A 1 -14.41 -36.55 24.42
N PHE A 2 -13.98 -35.28 24.46
CA PHE A 2 -14.44 -34.25 23.51
C PHE A 2 -13.65 -34.35 22.20
N SER A 3 -14.27 -34.95 21.18
CA SER A 3 -13.71 -35.04 19.82
C SER A 3 -14.68 -34.49 18.79
N PHE A 4 -14.17 -33.71 17.84
CA PHE A 4 -14.95 -33.17 16.73
C PHE A 4 -14.08 -33.03 15.48
N GLU A 5 -14.61 -33.44 14.32
CA GLU A 5 -13.88 -33.40 13.04
C GLU A 5 -12.47 -34.00 13.13
N GLY A 6 -12.33 -35.13 13.81
CA GLY A 6 -11.04 -35.83 13.99
C GLY A 6 -10.06 -35.18 14.97
N ARG A 7 -10.46 -34.11 15.65
CA ARG A 7 -9.61 -33.38 16.63
C ARG A 7 -10.02 -33.70 18.06
N ARG A 8 -9.05 -33.86 18.96
CA ARG A 8 -9.23 -34.11 20.41
C ARG A 8 -9.02 -32.81 21.20
N TRP A 9 -9.65 -32.69 22.37
CA TRP A 9 -9.52 -31.54 23.31
C TRP A 9 -10.04 -30.20 22.75
N ILE A 10 -11.21 -30.22 22.09
CA ILE A 10 -11.86 -28.98 21.64
C ILE A 10 -12.95 -28.58 22.62
N PHE A 11 -12.83 -27.37 23.18
CA PHE A 11 -13.93 -26.72 23.90
C PHE A 11 -14.93 -26.14 22.91
N LYS A 12 -16.21 -26.43 23.16
CA LYS A 12 -17.33 -26.06 22.30
C LYS A 12 -18.43 -25.45 23.13
N ALA A 13 -19.06 -24.42 22.60
CA ALA A 13 -20.28 -23.84 23.14
C ALA A 13 -21.31 -23.71 22.01
N ILE A 14 -22.59 -23.87 22.32
CA ILE A 14 -23.69 -23.61 21.39
C ILE A 14 -24.36 -22.32 21.86
N THR A 15 -24.48 -21.33 20.99
CA THR A 15 -25.19 -20.09 21.30
C THR A 15 -26.71 -20.34 21.31
N PRO A 16 -27.52 -19.46 21.93
CA PRO A 16 -28.98 -19.56 21.89
C PRO A 16 -29.55 -19.62 20.46
N GLU A 17 -28.85 -19.04 19.48
CA GLU A 17 -29.20 -19.06 18.05
C GLU A 17 -28.75 -20.35 17.33
N GLY A 18 -28.27 -21.36 18.08
CA GLY A 18 -27.82 -22.65 17.54
C GLY A 18 -26.43 -22.63 16.90
N LYS A 19 -25.67 -21.53 17.03
CA LYS A 19 -24.33 -21.44 16.43
C LYS A 19 -23.30 -22.16 17.29
N ILE A 20 -22.52 -23.05 16.68
CA ILE A 20 -21.40 -23.72 17.36
C ILE A 20 -20.19 -22.78 17.37
N LEU A 21 -19.71 -22.46 18.56
CA LEU A 21 -18.45 -21.75 18.80
C LEU A 21 -17.38 -22.77 19.20
N THR A 22 -16.19 -22.62 18.64
CA THR A 22 -14.99 -23.39 18.99
C THR A 22 -13.87 -22.43 19.34
N LEU A 23 -12.96 -22.83 20.22
CA LEU A 23 -11.75 -22.05 20.47
C LEU A 23 -10.90 -21.96 19.20
N PHE A 24 -10.57 -20.73 18.81
CA PHE A 24 -9.67 -20.45 17.70
C PHE A 24 -8.24 -20.89 18.04
N ARG A 25 -7.57 -21.60 17.13
CA ARG A 25 -6.20 -22.07 17.38
C ARG A 25 -5.20 -20.97 17.09
N ALA A 26 -4.28 -20.72 18.01
CA ALA A 26 -3.20 -19.75 17.79
C ALA A 26 -2.44 -20.02 16.47
N MET A 27 -2.23 -21.29 16.11
CA MET A 27 -1.55 -21.70 14.86
C MET A 27 -2.31 -21.39 13.57
N GLU A 28 -3.62 -21.15 13.65
CA GLU A 28 -4.42 -20.70 12.50
C GLU A 28 -4.19 -19.20 12.22
N THR A 29 -3.47 -18.49 13.10
CA THR A 29 -3.06 -17.09 12.86
C THR A 29 -1.87 -17.06 11.90
N PRO A 30 -2.01 -16.53 10.68
CA PRO A 30 -0.90 -16.48 9.74
C PRO A 30 0.18 -15.50 10.21
N ILE A 31 1.45 -15.91 10.15
CA ILE A 31 2.58 -15.04 10.44
C ILE A 31 2.74 -14.05 9.27
N LYS A 32 2.29 -12.81 9.47
CA LYS A 32 2.49 -11.72 8.51
C LYS A 32 3.76 -10.95 8.88
N ARG A 33 4.79 -11.08 8.03
CA ARG A 33 6.04 -10.32 8.20
C ARG A 33 5.83 -8.88 7.77
N HIS A 34 6.20 -7.95 8.64
CA HIS A 34 6.14 -6.51 8.37
C HIS A 34 7.55 -5.95 8.28
N ILE A 35 7.80 -5.07 7.30
CA ILE A 35 9.09 -4.40 7.15
C ILE A 35 9.16 -3.27 8.17
N LYS A 36 10.15 -3.30 9.07
CA LYS A 36 10.38 -2.24 10.07
C LYS A 36 10.54 -0.87 9.39
N ILE A 37 9.98 0.17 9.97
CA ILE A 37 10.22 1.55 9.52
C ILE A 37 11.62 1.96 10.00
N LYS A 38 12.42 2.61 9.15
CA LYS A 38 13.69 3.22 9.58
C LYS A 38 13.41 4.18 10.74
N GLY A 39 14.18 4.09 11.83
CA GLY A 39 13.87 4.81 13.09
C GLY A 39 13.72 6.33 12.91
N GLU A 40 14.59 6.93 12.09
CA GLU A 40 14.62 8.38 11.82
C GLU A 40 13.70 8.81 10.67
N ALA A 41 12.99 7.89 10.00
CA ALA A 41 12.18 8.23 8.85
C ALA A 41 10.83 8.83 9.27
N THR A 42 10.60 10.09 8.88
CA THR A 42 9.29 10.74 9.00
C THR A 42 8.76 11.14 7.62
N PRO A 43 7.44 11.05 7.36
CA PRO A 43 6.85 11.50 6.10
C PRO A 43 7.04 13.00 5.84
N TYR A 44 7.39 13.76 6.87
CA TYR A 44 7.55 15.21 6.84
C TYR A 44 9.02 15.62 6.76
N THR A 45 9.95 14.66 6.65
CA THR A 45 11.37 14.94 6.44
C THR A 45 11.65 15.03 4.92
N PRO A 46 12.29 16.11 4.43
CA PRO A 46 12.74 16.19 3.05
C PRO A 46 13.58 14.98 2.63
N GLY A 47 13.38 14.49 1.41
CA GLY A 47 14.11 13.33 0.87
C GLY A 47 13.55 11.96 1.26
N MET A 48 12.57 11.87 2.16
CA MET A 48 11.92 10.60 2.52
C MET A 48 10.72 10.23 1.63
N GLU A 49 10.34 11.08 0.69
CA GLU A 49 9.13 10.91 -0.14
C GLU A 49 9.10 9.56 -0.88
N ILE A 50 10.15 9.24 -1.65
CA ILE A 50 10.28 7.95 -2.35
C ILE A 50 10.15 6.76 -1.39
N TYR A 51 10.69 6.89 -0.19
CA TYR A 51 10.66 5.82 0.81
C TYR A 51 9.21 5.57 1.28
N PHE A 52 8.44 6.63 1.56
CA PHE A 52 7.05 6.49 1.98
C PHE A 52 6.11 6.10 0.84
N GLU A 53 6.34 6.56 -0.39
CA GLU A 53 5.60 6.11 -1.58
C GLU A 53 5.79 4.60 -1.83
N ARG A 54 7.02 4.09 -1.77
CA ARG A 54 7.28 2.64 -1.88
C ARG A 54 6.58 1.84 -0.79
N ARG A 55 6.50 2.39 0.43
CA ARG A 55 5.77 1.73 1.52
C ARG A 55 4.27 1.76 1.28
N LEU A 56 3.71 2.84 0.74
CA LEU A 56 2.31 2.92 0.35
C LEU A 56 1.98 1.83 -0.67
N ASP A 57 2.80 1.64 -1.70
CA ASP A 57 2.63 0.57 -2.69
C ASP A 57 2.54 -0.81 -2.00
N LEU A 58 3.44 -1.11 -1.06
CA LEU A 58 3.45 -2.38 -0.31
C LEU A 58 2.23 -2.55 0.59
N ILE A 59 1.81 -1.49 1.28
CA ILE A 59 0.66 -1.52 2.19
C ILE A 59 -0.65 -1.71 1.41
N TRP A 60 -0.73 -1.14 0.20
CA TRP A 60 -1.93 -1.16 -0.62
C TRP A 60 -2.03 -2.46 -1.42
N LYS A 61 -0.90 -3.07 -1.77
CA LYS A 61 -0.85 -4.38 -2.44
C LYS A 61 -1.65 -5.42 -1.64
N GLY A 62 -2.59 -6.08 -2.32
CA GLY A 62 -3.47 -7.09 -1.72
C GLY A 62 -4.65 -6.55 -0.91
N LYS A 63 -4.74 -5.23 -0.66
CA LYS A 63 -5.92 -4.63 0.00
C LYS A 63 -6.96 -4.24 -1.03
N SER A 64 -8.04 -5.03 -1.15
CA SER A 64 -9.10 -4.85 -2.15
C SER A 64 -9.64 -3.42 -2.23
N LYS A 65 -9.97 -2.79 -1.09
CA LYS A 65 -10.47 -1.40 -1.03
C LYS A 65 -9.46 -0.39 -1.59
N LYS A 66 -8.18 -0.54 -1.27
CA LYS A 66 -7.12 0.35 -1.75
C LYS A 66 -6.80 0.11 -3.23
N MET A 67 -6.83 -1.15 -3.67
CA MET A 67 -6.70 -1.48 -5.08
C MET A 67 -7.81 -0.89 -5.94
N LYS A 68 -9.05 -0.81 -5.43
CA LYS A 68 -10.13 -0.07 -6.12
C LYS A 68 -9.77 1.40 -6.33
N THR A 69 -9.16 2.06 -5.34
CA THR A 69 -8.66 3.44 -5.47
C THR A 69 -7.58 3.56 -6.54
N VAL A 70 -6.61 2.63 -6.59
CA VAL A 70 -5.57 2.59 -7.64
C VAL A 70 -6.20 2.43 -9.02
N VAL A 71 -7.12 1.48 -9.18
CA VAL A 71 -7.84 1.27 -10.46
C VAL A 71 -8.63 2.50 -10.86
N GLN A 72 -9.28 3.17 -9.90
CA GLN A 72 -10.00 4.42 -10.16
C GLN A 72 -9.04 5.51 -10.62
N ARG A 73 -7.85 5.63 -10.01
CA ARG A 73 -6.83 6.59 -10.45
C ARG A 73 -6.36 6.28 -11.86
N TRP A 74 -6.03 5.02 -12.13
CA TRP A 74 -5.59 4.54 -13.44
C TRP A 74 -6.60 4.87 -14.55
N LYS A 75 -7.90 4.69 -14.28
CA LYS A 75 -8.95 5.09 -15.23
C LYS A 75 -9.02 6.61 -15.42
N ARG A 76 -8.93 7.38 -14.32
CA ARG A 76 -8.99 8.86 -14.37
C ARG A 76 -7.82 9.48 -15.14
N GLN A 77 -6.63 8.89 -15.10
CA GLN A 77 -5.48 9.32 -15.91
C GLN A 77 -5.52 8.80 -17.36
N GLY A 78 -6.66 8.27 -17.82
CA GLY A 78 -6.80 7.72 -19.16
C GLY A 78 -5.93 6.48 -19.40
N LYS A 79 -5.51 5.77 -18.34
CA LYS A 79 -4.60 4.62 -18.38
C LYS A 79 -3.17 4.91 -18.85
N HIS A 80 -2.79 6.18 -19.00
CA HIS A 80 -1.46 6.59 -19.46
C HIS A 80 -0.63 7.17 -18.31
N CYS A 81 0.68 6.97 -18.34
CA CYS A 81 1.61 7.58 -17.41
C CYS A 81 1.73 9.09 -17.74
N PRO A 82 1.44 10.01 -16.80
CA PRO A 82 1.50 11.44 -17.07
C PRO A 82 2.91 11.97 -17.38
N GLN A 83 3.96 11.23 -17.02
CA GLN A 83 5.35 11.65 -17.27
C GLN A 83 5.84 11.33 -18.70
N CYS A 84 5.42 10.22 -19.30
CA CYS A 84 5.90 9.79 -20.62
C CYS A 84 4.79 9.62 -21.66
N GLY A 85 3.52 9.76 -21.26
CA GLY A 85 2.34 9.58 -22.12
C GLY A 85 2.05 8.14 -22.53
N GLN A 86 2.89 7.16 -22.18
CA GLN A 86 2.71 5.76 -22.58
C GLN A 86 1.72 5.03 -21.68
N PRO A 87 1.02 3.99 -22.19
CA PRO A 87 0.05 3.24 -21.40
C PRO A 87 0.70 2.52 -20.22
N ILE A 88 -0.01 2.51 -19.08
CA ILE A 88 0.33 1.68 -17.91
C ILE A 88 -0.37 0.34 -18.05
N THR A 89 0.41 -0.72 -18.12
CA THR A 89 -0.04 -2.11 -18.21
C THR A 89 0.52 -2.94 -17.06
N ASN A 90 0.02 -4.17 -16.90
CA ASN A 90 0.56 -5.11 -15.92
C ASN A 90 2.04 -5.45 -16.17
N GLN A 91 2.48 -5.39 -17.43
CA GLN A 91 3.87 -5.67 -17.80
C GLN A 91 4.80 -4.51 -17.43
N THR A 92 4.36 -3.26 -17.66
CA THR A 92 5.17 -2.08 -17.34
C THR A 92 5.20 -1.80 -15.84
N GLY A 93 4.18 -2.28 -15.11
CA GLY A 93 3.97 -1.94 -13.71
C GLY A 93 3.72 -0.45 -13.48
N TRP A 94 3.57 -0.08 -12.22
CA TRP A 94 3.39 1.30 -11.79
C TRP A 94 3.86 1.46 -10.34
N ASN A 95 4.17 2.70 -9.97
CA ASN A 95 4.34 3.16 -8.60
C ASN A 95 3.31 4.26 -8.32
N ILE A 96 2.85 4.34 -7.07
CA ILE A 96 2.07 5.48 -6.59
C ILE A 96 3.00 6.66 -6.31
N HIS A 97 2.61 7.84 -6.78
CA HIS A 97 3.30 9.11 -6.59
C HIS A 97 2.37 10.14 -5.95
N HIS A 98 2.88 10.94 -5.01
CA HIS A 98 2.16 12.11 -4.51
C HIS A 98 2.46 13.35 -5.35
N ARG A 99 1.42 13.95 -5.95
CA ARG A 99 1.53 15.20 -6.70
C ARG A 99 1.96 16.37 -5.80
N ILE A 100 1.36 16.47 -4.61
CA ILE A 100 1.81 17.32 -3.52
C ILE A 100 2.46 16.41 -2.50
N ARG A 101 3.75 16.62 -2.25
CA ARG A 101 4.52 15.82 -1.30
C ARG A 101 3.96 15.91 0.12
N LYS A 102 4.17 14.88 0.94
CA LYS A 102 3.68 14.85 2.33
C LYS A 102 4.26 15.99 3.16
N VAL A 103 5.55 16.30 2.96
CA VAL A 103 6.23 17.44 3.59
C VAL A 103 5.62 18.80 3.20
N MET A 104 4.98 18.89 2.04
CA MET A 104 4.29 20.09 1.55
C MET A 104 2.79 20.09 1.88
N GLY A 105 2.34 19.24 2.82
CA GLY A 105 0.92 19.13 3.21
C GLY A 105 0.08 18.21 2.34
N GLY A 106 0.68 17.37 1.51
CA GLY A 106 -0.02 16.40 0.67
C GLY A 106 -0.76 15.30 1.43
N SER A 107 -1.89 14.85 0.88
CA SER A 107 -2.70 13.74 1.42
C SER A 107 -2.50 12.43 0.63
N ASP A 108 -2.89 11.30 1.20
CA ASP A 108 -2.91 9.99 0.50
C ASP A 108 -4.23 9.78 -0.26
N GLU A 109 -4.92 10.87 -0.59
CA GLU A 109 -6.22 10.85 -1.25
C GLU A 109 -6.07 10.71 -2.76
N LEU A 110 -7.08 10.11 -3.40
CA LEU A 110 -7.09 9.86 -4.84
C LEU A 110 -6.79 11.10 -5.70
N THR A 111 -7.16 12.28 -5.22
CA THR A 111 -6.93 13.59 -5.87
C THR A 111 -5.45 13.97 -5.89
N ASN A 112 -4.68 13.55 -4.88
CA ASN A 112 -3.26 13.83 -4.73
C ASN A 112 -2.34 12.69 -5.21
N LEU A 113 -2.91 11.53 -5.54
CA LEU A 113 -2.15 10.38 -6.03
C LEU A 113 -2.08 10.34 -7.55
N GLU A 114 -0.95 9.90 -8.07
CA GLU A 114 -0.66 9.64 -9.48
C GLU A 114 -0.03 8.26 -9.66
N LEU A 115 -0.30 7.60 -10.78
CA LEU A 115 0.41 6.36 -11.13
C LEU A 115 1.42 6.67 -12.21
N LEU A 116 2.69 6.39 -11.90
CA LEU A 116 3.82 6.56 -12.81
C LEU A 116 4.46 5.19 -13.11
N HIS A 117 5.06 5.03 -14.28
CA HIS A 117 5.95 3.89 -14.50
C HIS A 117 7.12 3.94 -13.49
N PRO A 118 7.65 2.79 -13.05
CA PRO A 118 8.75 2.77 -12.08
C PRO A 118 9.98 3.60 -12.49
N ASN A 119 10.32 3.62 -13.79
CA ASN A 119 11.43 4.43 -14.30
C ASN A 119 11.09 5.92 -14.36
N CYS A 120 9.87 6.28 -14.79
CA CYS A 120 9.39 7.66 -14.80
C CYS A 120 9.39 8.25 -13.38
N HIS A 121 8.92 7.46 -12.41
CA HIS A 121 8.91 7.81 -10.99
C HIS A 121 10.32 8.11 -10.46
N ARG A 122 11.29 7.23 -10.73
CA ARG A 122 12.70 7.44 -10.34
C ARG A 122 13.29 8.69 -11.00
N GLN A 123 13.04 8.91 -12.28
CA GLN A 123 13.54 10.08 -13.02
C GLN A 123 12.96 11.39 -12.46
N LEU A 124 11.67 11.41 -12.13
CA LEU A 124 11.02 12.58 -11.54
C LEU A 124 11.71 12.96 -10.23
N HIS A 125 11.82 12.01 -9.29
CA HIS A 125 12.49 12.26 -8.00
C HIS A 125 13.97 12.63 -8.14
N SER A 126 14.67 12.07 -9.14
CA SER A 126 16.06 12.45 -9.41
C SER A 126 16.19 13.91 -9.87
N ARG A 127 15.25 14.40 -10.69
CA ARG A 127 15.24 15.81 -11.14
C ARG A 127 14.91 16.75 -9.99
N GLU A 128 13.95 16.36 -9.16
CA GLU A 128 13.54 17.12 -7.99
C GLU A 128 14.66 17.28 -6.94
N ALA A 129 15.47 16.24 -6.73
CA ALA A 129 16.66 16.31 -5.88
C ALA A 129 17.70 17.32 -6.40
N GLY A 130 17.78 17.50 -7.74
CA GLY A 130 18.67 18.48 -8.37
C GLY A 130 18.12 19.92 -8.39
N ALA A 131 16.80 20.09 -8.38
CA ALA A 131 16.15 21.41 -8.44
C ALA A 131 16.22 22.19 -7.13
N HIS A 132 16.41 21.52 -5.99
CA HIS A 132 16.50 22.15 -4.66
C HIS A 132 17.78 23.01 -4.45
N ARG A 133 18.66 23.12 -5.45
CA ARG A 133 19.88 23.96 -5.41
C ARG A 133 19.71 25.38 -5.95
N LYS A 134 18.53 25.80 -6.43
CA LYS A 134 18.37 27.09 -7.13
C LYS A 134 17.56 28.18 -6.41
N HIS A 135 17.25 28.01 -5.12
CA HIS A 135 16.65 29.06 -4.31
C HIS A 135 17.38 29.20 -2.98
N LEU A 136 18.56 29.80 -3.05
CA LEU A 136 19.20 30.61 -2.00
C LEU A 136 19.92 31.76 -2.69
#